data_AF-A0A1D1ZI19-F1
#
_entry.id   AF-A0A1D1ZI19-F1
#
_cell.length_a   1.000
_cell.length_b   1.000
_cell.length_c   1.000
_cell.angle_alpha   90.00
_cell.angle_beta   90.00
_cell.angle_gamma   90.00
#
_symmetry.space_group_name_H-M   'P 1'
#
loop_
_entity.id
_entity.type
_entity.pdbx_description
1 polymer ?
#
loop_
_entity_poly.entity_id
_entity_poly.type
_entity_poly.pdbx_seq_one_letter_code
_entity_poly.pdbx_strand_id
1 'polypeptide(L)'
;LTQSPFSAVADEWGTKMVLLHVKGDAEDHQFLYECPAGLAIEEISAVVLEIHNLQSKILQLSLRLRERFFDGSSPESWTAAAISLYRAMSEAVTYVSKDQILHKRSLSPHVLIDHVQNMEKEIKVSTLMECSDVSPSDLLSDFDVLNGEMTQLWWAGKELVRGKRLCDYIGNNEKTKIVIRLHSTTSAPSHHLST
;
A
#
# COMPACT_ATOMS: atom_id res chain seq x y z
N LEU A 1 -35.89 20.93 21.28
CA LEU A 1 -34.53 20.56 20.84
C LEU A 1 -34.49 20.73 19.33
N THR A 2 -34.21 21.94 18.86
CA THR A 2 -34.07 22.25 17.43
C THR A 2 -32.75 21.68 16.95
N GLN A 3 -32.78 20.49 16.35
CA GLN A 3 -31.63 20.00 15.59
C GLN A 3 -31.33 21.02 14.49
N SER A 4 -30.11 21.56 14.49
CA SER A 4 -29.67 22.50 13.46
C SER A 4 -29.64 21.80 12.11
N PRO A 5 -30.17 22.41 11.03
CA PRO A 5 -30.18 21.80 9.69
C PRO A 5 -28.77 21.49 9.15
N PHE A 6 -27.73 22.11 9.70
CA PHE A 6 -26.32 21.80 9.41
C PHE A 6 -25.88 20.40 9.86
N SER A 7 -26.51 19.83 10.88
CA SER A 7 -26.14 18.50 11.41
C SER A 7 -26.63 17.38 10.50
N ALA A 8 -27.85 17.47 9.98
CA ALA A 8 -28.44 16.44 9.12
C ALA A 8 -27.72 16.32 7.77
N VAL A 9 -27.23 17.45 7.28
CA VAL A 9 -26.55 17.57 5.99
C VAL A 9 -25.14 16.93 6.08
N ALA A 10 -24.44 17.11 7.21
CA ALA A 10 -23.16 16.43 7.48
C ALA A 10 -23.24 14.88 7.55
N ASP A 11 -24.41 14.33 7.93
CA ASP A 11 -24.66 12.89 8.01
C ASP A 11 -24.86 12.22 6.61
N GLU A 12 -25.39 12.95 5.61
CA GLU A 12 -25.59 12.40 4.26
C GLU A 12 -24.26 12.14 3.51
N TRP A 13 -23.19 12.91 3.79
CA TRP A 13 -21.87 12.69 3.16
C TRP A 13 -21.00 11.68 3.90
N GLY A 14 -21.30 11.37 5.17
CA GLY A 14 -20.53 10.43 5.98
C GLY A 14 -20.60 8.98 5.48
N THR A 15 -21.60 8.64 4.67
CA THR A 15 -21.90 7.26 4.25
C THR A 15 -21.65 6.97 2.77
N LYS A 16 -21.40 7.99 1.95
CA LYS A 16 -21.19 7.82 0.51
C LYS A 16 -19.79 7.28 0.24
N MET A 17 -19.71 6.09 -0.34
CA MET A 17 -18.43 5.45 -0.68
C MET A 17 -17.82 6.07 -1.95
N VAL A 18 -16.51 6.31 -1.90
CA VAL A 18 -15.69 6.89 -2.96
C VAL A 18 -14.55 5.94 -3.27
N LEU A 19 -14.29 5.70 -4.55
CA LEU A 19 -13.21 4.84 -5.00
C LEU A 19 -11.98 5.68 -5.37
N LEU A 20 -10.92 5.58 -4.60
CA LEU A 20 -9.64 6.23 -4.86
C LEU A 20 -8.76 5.32 -5.70
N HIS A 21 -8.39 5.76 -6.91
CA HIS A 21 -7.28 5.17 -7.67
C HIS A 21 -6.02 5.90 -7.29
N VAL A 22 -5.25 5.31 -6.38
CA VAL A 22 -3.98 5.84 -5.92
C VAL A 22 -2.88 5.45 -6.90
N LYS A 23 -2.03 6.42 -7.26
CA LYS A 23 -0.83 6.23 -8.07
C LYS A 23 0.38 6.77 -7.32
N GLY A 24 1.36 5.91 -7.07
CA GLY A 24 2.70 6.30 -6.63
C GLY A 24 3.56 6.78 -7.81
N ASP A 25 4.85 7.02 -7.53
CA ASP A 25 5.82 7.48 -8.53
C ASP A 25 6.22 6.38 -9.52
N ALA A 26 6.22 5.11 -9.08
CA ALA A 26 6.45 3.97 -9.96
C ALA A 26 5.14 3.50 -10.63
N GLU A 27 5.20 3.13 -11.91
CA GLU A 27 4.00 2.74 -12.67
C GLU A 27 3.25 1.55 -12.08
N ASP A 28 3.95 0.61 -11.45
CA ASP A 28 3.36 -0.59 -10.84
C ASP A 28 2.84 -0.38 -9.42
N HIS A 29 3.19 0.72 -8.75
CA HIS A 29 2.66 1.10 -7.43
C HIS A 29 1.36 1.87 -7.59
N GLN A 30 0.32 1.16 -8.04
CA GLN A 30 -1.02 1.68 -8.14
C GLN A 30 -2.01 0.72 -7.51
N PHE A 31 -3.04 1.26 -6.88
CA PHE A 31 -4.08 0.46 -6.26
C PHE A 31 -5.40 1.23 -6.17
N LEU A 32 -6.45 0.48 -5.85
CA LEU A 32 -7.75 1.04 -5.49
C LEU A 32 -7.89 1.01 -3.96
N TYR A 33 -8.42 2.07 -3.39
CA TYR A 33 -8.83 2.15 -2.00
C TYR A 33 -10.24 2.75 -1.94
N GLU A 34 -11.12 2.14 -1.16
CA GLU A 34 -12.50 2.60 -1.02
C GLU A 34 -12.69 3.21 0.37
N CYS A 35 -13.22 4.43 0.43
CA CYS A 35 -13.46 5.13 1.69
C CYS A 35 -14.71 6.02 1.63
N PRO A 36 -15.28 6.39 2.78
CA PRO A 36 -16.36 7.37 2.81
C PRO A 36 -15.91 8.76 2.34
N ALA A 37 -16.78 9.48 1.64
CA ALA A 37 -16.54 10.87 1.21
C ALA A 37 -16.34 11.82 2.40
N GLY A 38 -16.97 11.55 3.54
CA GLY A 38 -16.81 12.35 4.75
C GLY A 38 -15.49 12.14 5.50
N LEU A 39 -14.66 11.18 5.08
CA LEU A 39 -13.42 10.84 5.79
C LEU A 39 -12.41 11.99 5.72
N ALA A 40 -11.69 12.25 6.83
CA ALA A 40 -10.70 13.31 6.86
C ALA A 40 -9.52 12.97 5.95
N ILE A 41 -8.93 14.00 5.33
CA ILE A 41 -7.75 13.81 4.48
C ILE A 41 -6.59 13.23 5.28
N GLU A 42 -6.44 13.56 6.57
CA GLU A 42 -5.42 12.98 7.45
C GLU A 42 -5.56 11.45 7.56
N GLU A 43 -6.79 10.97 7.78
CA GLU A 43 -7.09 9.55 7.91
C GLU A 43 -6.90 8.82 6.57
N ILE A 44 -7.36 9.43 5.47
CA ILE A 44 -7.11 8.91 4.12
C ILE A 44 -5.61 8.83 3.85
N SER A 45 -4.84 9.86 4.23
CA SER A 45 -3.38 9.90 4.07
C SER A 45 -2.73 8.73 4.79
N ALA A 46 -3.07 8.53 6.06
CA ALA A 46 -2.53 7.45 6.87
C ALA A 46 -2.78 6.08 6.25
N VAL A 47 -4.04 5.80 5.84
CA VAL A 47 -4.41 4.51 5.26
C VAL A 47 -3.78 4.30 3.88
N VAL A 48 -3.78 5.32 3.02
CA VAL A 48 -3.17 5.23 1.68
C VAL A 48 -1.67 4.97 1.77
N LEU A 49 -0.98 5.61 2.72
CA LEU A 49 0.45 5.38 2.95
C LEU A 49 0.72 4.01 3.53
N GLU A 50 -0.10 3.53 4.47
CA GLU A 50 0.00 2.18 5.00
C GLU A 50 -0.15 1.13 3.89
N ILE A 51 -1.17 1.26 3.03
CA ILE A 51 -1.37 0.37 1.88
C ILE A 51 -0.15 0.44 0.95
N HIS A 52 0.32 1.63 0.60
CA HIS A 52 1.48 1.79 -0.29
C HIS A 52 2.74 1.13 0.29
N ASN A 53 3.01 1.34 1.58
CA ASN A 53 4.19 0.81 2.25
C ASN A 53 4.13 -0.71 2.39
N LEU A 54 2.96 -1.28 2.70
CA LEU A 54 2.76 -2.72 2.73
C LEU A 54 2.87 -3.33 1.32
N GLN A 55 2.32 -2.66 0.30
CA GLN A 55 2.44 -3.07 -1.10
C GLN A 55 3.92 -3.13 -1.52
N SER A 56 4.66 -2.06 -1.24
CA SER A 56 6.10 -1.94 -1.53
C SER A 56 6.89 -3.03 -0.81
N LYS A 57 6.59 -3.27 0.47
CA LYS A 57 7.22 -4.32 1.28
C LYS A 57 6.97 -5.72 0.68
N ILE A 58 5.74 -6.04 0.27
CA ILE A 58 5.42 -7.33 -0.37
C ILE A 58 6.22 -7.50 -1.67
N LEU A 59 6.27 -6.47 -2.52
CA LEU A 59 6.98 -6.54 -3.80
C LEU A 59 8.50 -6.66 -3.60
N GLN A 60 9.08 -5.89 -2.70
CA GLN A 60 10.51 -5.92 -2.38
C GLN A 60 10.93 -7.24 -1.72
N LEU A 61 10.15 -7.75 -0.75
CA LEU A 61 10.37 -9.07 -0.17
C LEU A 61 10.32 -10.16 -1.25
N SER A 62 9.32 -10.12 -2.12
CA SER A 62 9.15 -11.13 -3.17
C SER A 62 10.32 -11.16 -4.14
N LEU A 63 10.86 -9.98 -4.51
CA LEU A 63 12.05 -9.88 -5.34
C LEU A 63 13.26 -10.53 -4.65
N ARG A 64 13.55 -10.14 -3.40
CA ARG A 64 14.67 -10.68 -2.62
C ARG A 64 14.56 -12.19 -2.42
N LEU A 65 13.36 -12.69 -2.12
CA LEU A 65 13.13 -14.13 -1.95
C LEU A 65 13.36 -14.89 -3.24
N ARG A 66 12.91 -14.34 -4.38
CA ARG A 66 13.13 -14.96 -5.69
C ARG A 66 14.61 -15.07 -6.01
N GLU A 67 15.37 -14.00 -5.83
CA GLU A 67 16.82 -13.95 -6.09
C GLU A 67 17.62 -14.89 -5.17
N ARG A 68 17.14 -15.13 -3.94
CA ARG A 68 17.88 -15.89 -2.92
C ARG A 68 17.51 -17.37 -2.87
N PHE A 69 16.23 -17.70 -2.93
CA PHE A 69 15.74 -19.06 -2.71
C PHE A 69 15.31 -19.76 -4.00
N PHE A 70 14.94 -18.99 -5.04
CA PHE A 70 14.28 -19.54 -6.22
C PHE A 70 15.05 -19.28 -7.52
N ASP A 71 16.22 -18.64 -7.47
CA ASP A 71 17.01 -18.38 -8.65
C ASP A 71 17.58 -19.69 -9.22
N GLY A 72 17.39 -19.91 -10.52
CA GLY A 72 17.86 -21.09 -11.28
C GLY A 72 17.34 -22.46 -10.83
N SER A 73 16.55 -22.56 -9.76
CA SER A 73 16.12 -23.83 -9.17
C SER A 73 14.82 -24.35 -9.77
N SER A 74 14.84 -25.60 -10.25
CA SER A 74 13.61 -26.26 -10.73
C SER A 74 12.67 -26.54 -9.55
N PRO A 75 11.34 -26.39 -9.71
CA PRO A 75 10.36 -26.72 -8.66
C PRO A 75 10.47 -28.16 -8.11
N GLU A 76 11.09 -29.07 -8.87
CA GLU A 76 11.30 -30.47 -8.48
C GLU A 76 12.27 -30.65 -7.29
N SER A 77 13.13 -29.66 -7.01
CA SER A 77 14.08 -29.71 -5.89
C SER A 77 13.59 -28.97 -4.65
N TRP A 78 12.39 -28.38 -4.67
CA TRP A 78 11.90 -27.56 -3.57
C TRP A 78 11.44 -28.40 -2.40
N THR A 79 11.79 -27.97 -1.19
CA THR A 79 11.28 -28.54 0.05
C THR A 79 9.80 -28.18 0.23
N ALA A 80 9.09 -28.89 1.11
CA ALA A 80 7.71 -28.52 1.46
C ALA A 80 7.61 -27.09 2.05
N ALA A 81 8.65 -26.64 2.76
CA ALA A 81 8.76 -25.27 3.28
C ALA A 81 8.93 -24.27 2.14
N ALA A 82 9.85 -24.51 1.19
CA ALA A 82 10.05 -23.66 0.02
C ALA A 82 8.78 -23.54 -0.85
N ILE A 83 8.06 -24.64 -1.07
CA ILE A 83 6.76 -24.63 -1.79
C ILE A 83 5.74 -23.76 -1.05
N SER A 84 5.67 -23.88 0.28
CA SER A 84 4.73 -23.12 1.11
C SER A 84 5.06 -21.62 1.10
N LEU A 85 6.34 -21.27 1.19
CA LEU A 85 6.84 -19.90 1.06
C LEU A 85 6.55 -19.31 -0.32
N TYR A 86 6.84 -20.06 -1.39
CA TYR A 86 6.56 -19.62 -2.76
C TYR A 86 5.08 -19.34 -2.97
N ARG A 87 4.20 -20.22 -2.45
CA ARG A 87 2.75 -20.03 -2.52
C ARG A 87 2.32 -18.77 -1.77
N ALA A 88 2.76 -18.60 -0.52
CA ALA A 88 2.43 -17.41 0.28
C ALA A 88 2.86 -16.11 -0.42
N MET A 89 4.07 -16.09 -0.99
CA MET A 89 4.59 -14.99 -1.80
C MET A 89 3.74 -14.75 -3.05
N SER A 90 3.42 -15.80 -3.81
CA SER A 90 2.64 -15.69 -5.05
C SER A 90 1.22 -15.17 -4.79
N GLU A 91 0.58 -15.61 -3.70
CA GLU A 91 -0.73 -15.12 -3.28
C GLU A 91 -0.67 -13.62 -2.92
N ALA A 92 0.33 -13.21 -2.14
CA ALA A 92 0.54 -11.82 -1.75
C ALA A 92 0.80 -10.93 -2.98
N VAL A 93 1.70 -11.33 -3.88
CA VAL A 93 2.02 -10.60 -5.14
C VAL A 93 0.78 -10.46 -6.02
N THR A 94 -0.02 -11.52 -6.14
CA THR A 94 -1.28 -11.46 -6.90
C THR A 94 -2.24 -10.46 -6.29
N TYR A 95 -2.33 -10.41 -4.96
CA TYR A 95 -3.17 -9.47 -4.25
C TYR A 95 -2.71 -8.01 -4.44
N VAL A 96 -1.41 -7.74 -4.50
CA VAL A 96 -0.89 -6.37 -4.71
C VAL A 96 -0.74 -5.97 -6.18
N SER A 97 -1.03 -6.86 -7.13
CA SER A 97 -0.86 -6.60 -8.56
C SER A 97 -1.78 -5.47 -9.05
N LYS A 98 -1.30 -4.70 -10.03
CA LYS A 98 -2.11 -3.72 -10.79
C LYS A 98 -3.35 -4.34 -11.45
N ASP A 99 -3.38 -5.67 -11.64
CA ASP A 99 -4.54 -6.39 -12.16
C ASP A 99 -5.77 -6.26 -11.24
N GLN A 100 -5.57 -6.00 -9.93
CA GLN A 100 -6.69 -5.69 -9.03
C GLN A 100 -7.50 -4.48 -9.51
N ILE A 101 -6.84 -3.51 -10.16
CA ILE A 101 -7.50 -2.32 -10.71
C ILE A 101 -8.43 -2.70 -11.87
N LEU A 102 -7.99 -3.62 -12.75
CA LEU A 102 -8.80 -4.15 -13.85
C LEU A 102 -10.06 -4.85 -13.31
N HIS A 103 -9.90 -5.60 -12.22
CA HIS A 103 -10.98 -6.31 -11.55
C HIS A 103 -11.78 -5.44 -10.56
N LYS A 104 -11.50 -4.13 -10.48
CA LYS A 104 -12.14 -3.18 -9.56
C LYS A 104 -12.08 -3.61 -8.08
N ARG A 105 -11.01 -4.31 -7.69
CA ARG A 105 -10.79 -4.73 -6.30
C ARG A 105 -9.94 -3.71 -5.57
N SER A 106 -10.42 -3.26 -4.42
CA SER A 106 -9.67 -2.41 -3.50
C SER A 106 -8.72 -3.24 -2.67
N LEU A 107 -7.56 -2.64 -2.34
CA LEU A 107 -6.66 -3.20 -1.36
C LEU A 107 -7.13 -2.80 0.04
N SER A 108 -7.04 -3.77 0.95
CA SER A 108 -7.33 -3.60 2.36
C SER A 108 -6.03 -3.63 3.17
N PRO A 109 -5.77 -2.65 4.04
CA PRO A 109 -4.60 -2.67 4.92
C PRO A 109 -4.52 -3.96 5.74
N HIS A 110 -5.66 -4.43 6.26
CA HIS A 110 -5.72 -5.65 7.08
C HIS A 110 -5.26 -6.89 6.31
N VAL A 111 -5.75 -7.06 5.08
CA VAL A 111 -5.37 -8.22 4.25
C VAL A 111 -3.90 -8.15 3.85
N LEU A 112 -3.37 -6.95 3.59
CA LEU A 112 -1.95 -6.75 3.33
C LEU A 112 -1.08 -7.09 4.54
N ILE A 113 -1.50 -6.68 5.75
CA ILE A 113 -0.82 -7.05 7.00
C ILE A 113 -0.78 -8.57 7.15
N ASP A 114 -1.90 -9.26 6.92
CA ASP A 114 -1.98 -10.72 7.00
C ASP A 114 -1.04 -11.39 5.99
N HIS A 115 -0.99 -10.90 4.75
CA HIS A 115 -0.05 -11.39 3.75
C HIS A 115 1.41 -11.20 4.17
N VAL A 116 1.78 -10.02 4.67
CA VAL A 116 3.14 -9.75 5.17
C VAL A 116 3.48 -10.69 6.33
N GLN A 117 2.60 -10.83 7.31
CA GLN A 117 2.82 -11.71 8.45
C GLN A 117 2.94 -13.18 8.04
N ASN A 118 2.12 -13.63 7.08
CA ASN A 118 2.21 -14.99 6.55
C ASN A 118 3.54 -15.23 5.84
N MET A 119 3.98 -14.29 4.99
CA MET A 119 5.30 -14.37 4.35
C MET A 119 6.42 -14.41 5.40
N GLU A 120 6.41 -13.52 6.40
CA GLU A 120 7.41 -13.48 7.47
C GLU A 120 7.47 -14.80 8.25
N LYS A 121 6.32 -15.43 8.49
CA LYS A 121 6.23 -16.74 9.14
C LYS A 121 6.85 -17.83 8.27
N GLU A 122 6.49 -17.91 6.99
CA GLU A 122 7.03 -18.92 6.07
C GLU A 122 8.53 -18.75 5.82
N ILE A 123 9.04 -17.51 5.81
CA ILE A 123 10.48 -17.22 5.75
C ILE A 123 11.18 -17.84 6.96
N LYS A 124 10.68 -17.59 8.17
CA LYS A 124 11.27 -18.14 9.40
C LYS A 124 11.30 -19.67 9.37
N VAL A 125 10.22 -20.31 8.90
CA VAL A 125 10.17 -21.78 8.76
C VAL A 125 11.18 -22.28 7.74
N SER A 126 11.27 -21.64 6.57
CA SER A 126 12.17 -22.04 5.49
C SER A 126 13.64 -21.85 5.89
N THR A 127 14.00 -20.73 6.53
CA THR A 127 15.36 -20.49 7.04
C THR A 127 15.78 -21.50 8.12
N LEU A 128 14.85 -21.94 8.99
CA LEU A 128 15.14 -22.95 10.01
C LEU A 128 15.39 -24.35 9.42
N MET A 129 14.79 -24.67 8.27
CA MET A 129 14.94 -25.98 7.63
C MET A 129 16.09 -26.03 6.61
N GLU A 130 16.39 -24.92 5.92
CA GLU A 130 17.30 -24.90 4.77
C GLU A 130 18.75 -24.54 5.11
N CYS A 131 19.09 -24.45 6.40
CA CYS A 131 20.48 -24.32 6.91
C CYS A 131 21.32 -23.33 6.08
N SER A 132 20.81 -22.11 5.88
CA SER A 132 21.53 -21.03 5.21
C SER A 132 22.03 -19.99 6.22
N ASP A 133 23.21 -19.44 5.93
CA ASP A 133 23.98 -18.43 6.70
C ASP A 133 23.29 -17.05 6.81
N VAL A 134 22.02 -16.94 6.38
CA VAL A 134 21.27 -15.68 6.27
C VAL A 134 20.25 -15.61 7.39
N SER A 135 20.34 -14.57 8.22
CA SER A 135 19.37 -14.37 9.28
C SER A 135 18.03 -13.90 8.71
N PRO A 136 16.87 -14.34 9.26
CA PRO A 136 15.57 -13.80 8.86
C PRO A 136 15.50 -12.28 8.99
N SER A 137 16.23 -11.70 9.94
CA SER A 137 16.28 -10.25 10.16
C SER A 137 16.85 -9.49 8.96
N ASP A 138 17.85 -10.03 8.27
CA ASP A 138 18.47 -9.38 7.11
C ASP A 138 17.51 -9.36 5.91
N LEU A 139 16.68 -10.40 5.76
CA LEU A 139 15.66 -10.44 4.70
C LEU A 139 14.50 -9.48 4.97
N LEU A 140 14.13 -9.32 6.24
CA LEU A 140 12.96 -8.56 6.68
C LEU A 140 13.24 -7.08 7.00
N SER A 141 14.49 -6.64 6.92
CA SER A 141 14.89 -5.26 7.18
C SER A 141 15.05 -4.45 5.90
N ASP A 142 15.14 -3.13 6.04
CA ASP A 142 15.57 -2.21 4.97
C ASP A 142 14.58 -2.09 3.81
N PHE A 143 13.41 -1.48 4.08
CA PHE A 143 12.45 -1.09 3.05
C PHE A 143 12.22 0.41 3.10
N ASP A 144 12.20 1.06 1.94
CA ASP A 144 11.86 2.47 1.82
C ASP A 144 10.38 2.68 2.15
N VAL A 145 10.13 3.25 3.34
CA VAL A 145 8.79 3.56 3.83
C VAL A 145 8.48 5.02 3.55
N LEU A 146 7.37 5.28 2.87
CA LEU A 146 6.88 6.65 2.73
C LEU A 146 6.42 7.18 4.09
N ASN A 147 7.02 8.30 4.51
CA ASN A 147 6.63 9.02 5.71
C ASN A 147 5.39 9.89 5.44
N GLY A 148 4.45 9.87 6.38
CA GLY A 148 3.31 10.78 6.40
C GLY A 148 3.72 12.23 6.26
N GLU A 149 4.68 12.72 7.05
CA GLU A 149 5.01 14.15 7.07
C GLU A 149 5.60 14.67 5.74
N MET A 150 6.20 13.79 4.96
CA MET A 150 6.87 14.10 3.69
C MET A 150 6.05 13.71 2.47
N THR A 151 4.84 13.16 2.65
CA THR A 151 4.03 12.70 1.52
C THR A 151 2.70 13.45 1.45
N GLN A 152 2.46 14.04 0.29
CA GLN A 152 1.26 14.80 -0.02
C GLN A 152 0.37 14.02 -0.99
N LEU A 153 -0.95 14.12 -0.83
CA LEU A 153 -1.91 13.57 -1.78
C LEU A 153 -2.38 14.67 -2.72
N TRP A 154 -2.33 14.37 -4.02
CA TRP A 154 -2.72 15.31 -5.06
C TRP A 154 -3.92 14.79 -5.85
N TRP A 155 -4.91 15.64 -6.03
CA TRP A 155 -6.09 15.37 -6.85
C TRP A 155 -6.31 16.52 -7.83
N ALA A 156 -6.44 16.21 -9.12
CA ALA A 156 -6.74 17.19 -10.18
C ALA A 156 -5.84 18.44 -10.16
N GLY A 157 -4.53 18.25 -9.88
CA GLY A 157 -3.55 19.35 -9.81
C GLY A 157 -3.63 20.20 -8.54
N LYS A 158 -4.38 19.77 -7.52
CA LYS A 158 -4.45 20.42 -6.21
C LYS A 158 -4.01 19.47 -5.11
N GLU A 159 -3.28 19.99 -4.13
CA GLU A 159 -2.97 19.28 -2.90
C GLU A 159 -4.24 19.09 -2.06
N LEU A 160 -4.45 17.87 -1.57
CA LEU A 160 -5.43 17.56 -0.56
C LEU A 160 -4.84 17.93 0.81
N VAL A 161 -5.20 19.11 1.28
CA VAL A 161 -4.72 19.67 2.54
C VAL A 161 -5.32 18.93 3.73
N ARG A 162 -4.46 18.60 4.69
CA ARG A 162 -4.80 18.05 6.00
C ARG A 162 -5.75 18.96 6.78
N GLY A 163 -6.62 18.35 7.59
CA GLY A 163 -7.69 19.06 8.32
C GLY A 163 -8.98 19.32 7.53
N LYS A 164 -9.03 19.01 6.24
CA LYS A 164 -10.27 18.99 5.45
C LYS A 164 -10.80 17.56 5.27
N ARG A 165 -12.02 17.44 4.77
CA ARG A 165 -12.65 16.17 4.39
C ARG A 165 -12.58 15.97 2.88
N LEU A 166 -12.64 14.72 2.43
CA LEU A 166 -12.64 14.40 1.01
C LEU A 166 -13.83 15.05 0.26
N CYS A 167 -15.00 15.09 0.89
CA CYS A 167 -16.21 15.71 0.35
C CYS A 167 -16.06 17.20 0.03
N ASP A 168 -15.17 17.92 0.73
CA ASP A 168 -14.89 19.34 0.48
C ASP A 168 -14.24 19.58 -0.90
N TYR A 169 -13.65 18.54 -1.48
CA TYR A 169 -13.00 18.58 -2.79
C TYR A 169 -13.89 18.01 -3.89
N ILE A 170 -14.52 16.86 -3.66
CA ILE A 170 -15.25 16.12 -4.71
C ILE A 170 -16.74 16.52 -4.85
N GLY A 171 -17.33 17.16 -3.84
CA GLY A 171 -18.75 17.53 -3.84
C GLY A 171 -19.73 16.35 -3.92
N ASN A 172 -20.93 16.61 -4.46
CA ASN A 172 -22.05 15.65 -4.46
C ASN A 172 -22.01 14.57 -5.57
N ASN A 173 -20.88 14.34 -6.22
CA ASN A 173 -20.85 13.49 -7.42
C ASN A 173 -21.14 12.00 -7.10
N GLU A 174 -22.19 11.43 -7.71
CA GLU A 174 -22.78 10.11 -7.40
C GLU A 174 -21.94 8.90 -7.83
N LYS A 175 -20.90 9.11 -8.65
CA LYS A 175 -20.07 8.03 -9.20
C LYS A 175 -18.57 8.34 -9.09
N THR A 176 -18.13 8.79 -7.92
CA THR A 176 -16.74 9.23 -7.76
C THR A 176 -15.77 8.07 -7.62
N LYS A 177 -15.23 7.64 -8.78
CA LYS A 177 -13.85 7.19 -8.85
C LYS A 177 -12.97 8.40 -9.10
N ILE A 178 -12.00 8.67 -8.23
CA ILE A 178 -11.02 9.76 -8.44
C ILE A 178 -9.60 9.22 -8.49
N VAL A 179 -8.72 9.93 -9.19
CA VAL A 179 -7.29 9.58 -9.25
C VAL A 179 -6.52 10.44 -8.27
N ILE A 180 -5.88 9.79 -7.29
CA ILE A 180 -5.00 10.42 -6.32
C ILE A 180 -3.56 10.09 -6.70
N ARG A 181 -2.68 11.10 -6.66
CA ARG A 181 -1.24 10.90 -6.81
C ARG A 181 -0.55 11.10 -5.47
N LEU A 182 0.34 10.19 -5.11
CA LEU A 182 1.27 10.38 -4.00
C LEU A 182 2.43 11.22 -4.51
N HIS A 183 2.82 12.23 -3.75
CA HIS A 183 3.99 13.05 -4.04
C HIS A 183 4.85 13.09 -2.79
N SER A 184 6.04 12.51 -2.87
CA SER A 184 7.02 12.59 -1.80
C SER A 184 7.85 13.86 -1.95
N THR A 185 7.70 14.79 -1.02
CA THR A 185 8.56 15.97 -0.95
C THR A 185 9.91 15.52 -0.41
N THR A 186 10.82 15.15 -1.31
CA THR A 186 12.22 14.91 -0.94
C THR A 186 12.80 16.20 -0.37
N SER A 187 12.80 16.34 0.96
CA SER A 187 13.61 17.33 1.64
C SER A 187 15.03 16.75 1.83
N ALA A 188 15.80 16.73 0.76
CA ALA A 188 17.26 16.66 0.83
C ALA A 188 17.85 17.56 -0.26
N PRO A 189 18.48 18.69 0.08
CA PRO A 189 19.23 19.48 -0.88
C PRO A 189 20.45 18.66 -1.33
N SER A 190 20.58 18.49 -2.63
CA SER A 190 21.77 17.96 -3.27
C SER A 190 22.96 18.88 -2.98
N HIS A 191 23.67 18.66 -1.87
CA HIS A 191 25.02 19.20 -1.72
C HIS A 191 25.97 18.35 -2.56
N HIS A 192 25.90 18.55 -3.88
CA HIS A 192 27.07 18.37 -4.74
C HIS A 192 28.11 19.43 -4.32
N LEU A 193 28.93 19.09 -3.34
CA LEU A 193 30.21 19.76 -3.16
C LEU A 193 31.20 19.10 -4.12
N SER A 194 31.26 19.67 -5.32
CA SER A 194 32.46 19.63 -6.14
C SER A 194 33.57 20.35 -5.37
N THR A 195 34.65 19.64 -5.05
CA THR A 195 36.00 20.21 -5.02
C THR A 195 36.99 19.12 -5.35
#